data_AF-A0AAV2RNT6-F1
#
_entry.id   AF-A0AAV2RNT6-F1
#
_cell.length_a   1.000
_cell.length_b   1.000
_cell.length_c   1.000
_cell.angle_alpha   90.00
_cell.angle_beta   90.00
_cell.angle_gamma   90.00
#
_symmetry.space_group_name_H-M   'P 1'
#
loop_
_entity.id
_entity.type
_entity.pdbx_description
1 polymer ?
#
loop_
_entity_poly.entity_id
_entity_poly.type
_entity_poly.pdbx_seq_one_letter_code
_entity_poly.pdbx_strand_id
1 'polypeptide(L)'
;PHQCNQCDKAFSNKQDLARHLMTHTGEKPHQCNQCSKAFSQKDHARHLITHTGEKPHQCNQCDKAFSRKDKQDLARHLMTHTGEKPHQCNQCDKAFSQKGHLTMHLMTHTGKKPHQCNQ
;
A
#
# COMPACT_ATOMS: atom_id res chain seq x y z
N PRO A 1 20.53 -2.63 19.43
CA PRO A 1 19.63 -1.80 18.59
C PRO A 1 20.39 -1.20 17.41
N HIS A 2 19.94 -1.44 16.18
CA HIS A 2 20.58 -0.91 14.98
C HIS A 2 19.81 0.33 14.50
N GLN A 3 20.34 1.51 14.80
CA GLN A 3 19.70 2.79 14.47
C GLN A 3 20.05 3.23 13.05
N CYS A 4 19.07 3.82 12.37
CA CYS A 4 19.30 4.54 11.12
C CYS A 4 19.95 5.89 11.43
N ASN A 5 20.93 6.29 10.62
CA ASN A 5 21.59 7.58 10.73
C ASN A 5 20.90 8.69 9.90
N GLN A 6 19.85 8.34 9.14
CA GLN A 6 19.09 9.26 8.28
C GLN A 6 17.64 9.45 8.76
N CYS A 7 17.19 8.70 9.77
CA CYS A 7 15.90 8.89 10.43
C CYS A 7 15.86 8.20 11.80
N ASP A 8 14.83 8.48 12.61
CA ASP A 8 14.71 8.00 13.99
C ASP A 8 14.30 6.51 14.13
N LYS A 9 14.45 5.71 13.07
CA LYS A 9 14.06 4.30 13.08
C LYS A 9 15.17 3.42 13.65
N ALA A 10 14.79 2.46 14.50
CA ALA A 10 15.67 1.43 15.02
C ALA A 10 15.18 0.03 14.59
N PHE A 11 16.14 -0.87 14.34
CA PHE A 11 15.90 -2.22 13.85
C PHE A 11 16.53 -3.26 14.76
N SER A 12 15.91 -4.46 14.77
CA SER A 12 16.32 -5.58 15.62
C SER A 12 17.63 -6.24 15.16
N ASN A 13 18.00 -6.14 13.88
CA ASN A 13 19.23 -6.70 13.32
C ASN A 13 19.83 -5.80 12.22
N LYS A 14 21.10 -6.06 11.85
CA LYS A 14 21.82 -5.30 10.81
C LYS A 14 21.22 -5.46 9.41
N GLN A 15 20.64 -6.61 9.10
CA GLN A 15 20.08 -6.91 7.77
C GLN A 15 18.85 -6.03 7.49
N ASP A 16 17.99 -5.85 8.50
CA ASP A 16 16.83 -4.98 8.44
C ASP A 16 17.23 -3.50 8.31
N LEU A 17 18.26 -3.07 9.05
CA LEU A 17 18.83 -1.73 8.89
C LEU A 17 19.38 -1.53 7.48
N ALA A 18 20.18 -2.46 6.94
CA ALA A 18 20.73 -2.37 5.59
C ALA A 18 19.62 -2.30 4.53
N ARG A 19 18.57 -3.11 4.67
CA ARG A 19 17.40 -3.05 3.79
C ARG A 19 16.64 -1.73 3.90
N HIS A 20 16.57 -1.16 5.10
CA HIS A 20 15.97 0.14 5.30
C HIS A 20 16.80 1.27 4.67
N LEU A 21 18.13 1.23 4.75
CA LEU A 21 18.99 2.23 4.13
C LEU A 21 18.78 2.34 2.60
N MET A 22 18.45 1.23 1.93
CA MET A 22 18.08 1.24 0.51
C MET A 22 16.84 2.12 0.22
N THR A 23 15.97 2.35 1.20
CA THR A 23 14.81 3.26 1.03
C THR A 23 15.21 4.72 0.98
N HIS A 24 16.38 5.08 1.53
CA HIS A 24 16.93 6.43 1.43
C HIS A 24 17.71 6.64 0.13
N THR A 25 18.46 5.64 -0.32
CA THR A 25 19.23 5.72 -1.58
C THR A 25 18.37 5.49 -2.82
N GLY A 26 17.19 4.88 -2.67
CA GLY A 26 16.32 4.48 -3.77
C GLY A 26 16.84 3.26 -4.53
N GLU A 27 17.87 2.59 -4.03
CA GLU A 27 18.40 1.36 -4.62
C GLU A 27 17.36 0.25 -4.64
N LYS A 28 17.23 -0.38 -5.81
CA LYS A 28 16.29 -1.48 -6.06
C LYS A 28 17.06 -2.65 -6.66
N PRO A 29 17.73 -3.48 -5.84
CA PRO A 29 18.65 -4.50 -6.34
C PRO A 29 17.97 -5.66 -7.06
N HIS A 30 16.65 -5.80 -6.97
CA HIS A 30 15.93 -6.91 -7.58
C HIS A 30 15.26 -6.49 -8.88
N GLN A 31 15.90 -6.78 -10.01
CA GLN A 31 15.32 -6.59 -11.34
C GLN A 31 14.39 -7.75 -11.68
N CYS A 32 13.23 -7.42 -12.26
CA CYS A 32 12.37 -8.41 -12.86
C CYS A 32 13.00 -8.93 -14.16
N ASN A 33 12.98 -10.24 -14.38
CA ASN A 33 13.47 -10.85 -15.63
C ASN A 33 12.44 -10.80 -16.76
N GLN A 34 11.18 -10.45 -16.47
CA GLN A 34 10.09 -10.35 -17.43
C GLN A 34 9.74 -8.91 -17.82
N CYS A 35 10.32 -7.90 -17.15
CA CYS A 35 10.21 -6.50 -17.53
C CYS A 35 11.36 -5.67 -16.94
N SER A 36 11.61 -4.47 -17.47
CA SER A 36 12.73 -3.61 -17.03
C SER A 36 12.54 -2.94 -15.65
N LYS A 37 11.63 -3.43 -14.81
CA LYS A 37 11.34 -2.84 -13.50
C LYS A 37 12.22 -3.45 -12.41
N ALA A 38 12.73 -2.58 -11.54
CA ALA A 38 13.52 -2.95 -10.38
C ALA A 38 12.73 -2.67 -9.08
N PHE A 39 12.92 -3.53 -8.07
CA PHE A 39 12.17 -3.49 -6.81
C PHE A 39 13.06 -3.74 -5.57
N SER A 40 12.52 -3.39 -4.40
CA SER A 40 13.01 -3.93 -3.13
C SER A 40 12.67 -5.43 -3.04
N GLN A 41 13.33 -6.18 -2.16
CA GLN A 41 13.15 -7.63 -2.03
C GLN A 41 11.69 -8.06 -1.86
N LYS A 42 10.94 -7.37 -0.97
CA LYS A 42 9.53 -7.67 -0.70
C LYS A 42 8.63 -7.30 -1.88
N ASP A 43 8.92 -6.19 -2.53
CA ASP A 43 8.13 -5.69 -3.66
C ASP A 43 8.36 -6.52 -4.92
N HIS A 44 9.57 -7.07 -5.10
CA HIS A 44 9.92 -7.94 -6.23
C HIS A 44 9.06 -9.20 -6.22
N ALA A 45 9.01 -9.91 -5.09
CA ALA A 45 8.19 -11.12 -4.95
C ALA A 45 6.71 -10.84 -5.20
N ARG A 46 6.20 -9.67 -4.80
CA ARG A 46 4.82 -9.25 -5.08
C ARG A 46 4.60 -8.96 -6.56
N HIS A 47 5.57 -8.31 -7.20
CA HIS A 47 5.49 -7.96 -8.61
C HIS A 47 5.47 -9.22 -9.50
N LEU A 48 6.24 -10.26 -9.19
CA LEU A 48 6.26 -11.49 -9.98
C LEU A 48 4.87 -12.15 -10.11
N ILE A 49 4.00 -12.03 -9.10
CA ILE A 49 2.62 -12.54 -9.14
C ILE A 49 1.80 -11.86 -10.26
N THR A 50 2.13 -10.62 -10.61
CA THR A 50 1.45 -9.91 -11.70
C THR A 50 1.74 -10.51 -13.07
N HIS A 51 2.86 -11.22 -13.22
CA HIS A 51 3.21 -11.92 -14.44
C HIS A 51 2.55 -13.31 -14.53
N THR A 52 2.43 -14.03 -13.40
CA THR A 52 1.79 -15.35 -13.38
C THR A 52 0.26 -15.25 -13.40
N GLY A 53 -0.29 -14.12 -13.00
CA GLY A 53 -1.74 -13.94 -12.87
C GLY A 53 -2.35 -14.71 -11.69
N GLU A 54 -1.52 -15.31 -10.82
CA GLU A 54 -2.00 -16.01 -9.63
C GLU A 54 -2.74 -15.04 -8.71
N LYS A 55 -3.93 -15.45 -8.26
CA LYS A 55 -4.77 -14.69 -7.34
C LYS A 55 -5.12 -15.58 -6.15
N PRO A 56 -4.19 -15.74 -5.19
CA PRO A 56 -4.35 -16.70 -4.09
C PRO A 56 -5.50 -16.36 -3.14
N HIS A 57 -6.00 -15.12 -3.16
CA HIS A 57 -7.08 -14.68 -2.27
C HIS A 57 -8.36 -14.44 -3.05
N GLN A 58 -9.27 -15.39 -3.01
CA GLN A 58 -10.59 -15.29 -3.65
C GLN A 58 -11.65 -14.77 -2.67
N CYS A 59 -12.57 -13.96 -3.18
CA CYS A 59 -13.78 -13.59 -2.46
C CYS A 59 -14.74 -14.78 -2.46
N ASN A 60 -15.37 -15.05 -1.32
CA ASN A 60 -16.37 -16.11 -1.19
C ASN A 60 -17.80 -15.62 -1.53
N GLN A 61 -17.97 -14.33 -1.81
CA GLN A 61 -19.27 -13.72 -2.12
C GLN A 61 -19.37 -13.25 -3.58
N CYS A 62 -18.29 -13.31 -4.36
CA CYS A 62 -18.27 -13.02 -5.80
C CYS A 62 -16.99 -13.57 -6.46
N ASP A 63 -16.91 -13.52 -7.79
CA ASP A 63 -15.78 -14.05 -8.58
C ASP A 63 -14.50 -13.20 -8.53
N LYS A 64 -14.40 -12.23 -7.61
CA LYS A 64 -13.22 -11.38 -7.50
C LYS A 64 -12.11 -12.09 -6.75
N ALA A 65 -10.90 -11.98 -7.27
CA ALA A 65 -9.70 -12.53 -6.65
C ALA A 65 -8.55 -11.52 -6.68
N PHE A 66 -7.68 -11.59 -5.67
CA PHE A 66 -6.63 -10.61 -5.38
C PHE A 66 -5.25 -11.27 -5.41
N SER A 67 -4.30 -10.59 -6.07
CA SER A 67 -2.94 -11.07 -6.32
C SER A 67 -1.92 -10.68 -5.24
N ARG A 68 -2.26 -9.73 -4.36
CA ARG A 68 -1.33 -9.34 -3.28
C ARG A 68 -1.33 -10.41 -2.21
N LYS A 69 -0.14 -10.77 -1.71
CA LYS A 69 0.02 -11.80 -0.66
C LYS A 69 -0.70 -11.47 0.64
N ASP A 70 -0.97 -10.20 0.93
CA ASP A 70 -1.67 -9.77 2.12
C ASP A 70 -3.20 -9.88 1.95
N LYS A 71 -3.87 -10.42 2.97
CA LYS A 71 -5.34 -10.50 3.02
C LYS A 71 -6.02 -9.12 3.09
N GLN A 72 -5.26 -8.03 3.15
CA GLN A 72 -5.77 -6.68 3.35
C GLN A 72 -6.63 -6.22 2.16
N ASP A 73 -6.23 -6.53 0.93
CA ASP A 73 -7.02 -6.16 -0.25
C ASP A 73 -8.36 -6.91 -0.29
N LEU A 74 -8.34 -8.21 0.06
CA LEU A 74 -9.56 -9.02 0.18
C LEU A 74 -10.44 -8.51 1.33
N ALA A 75 -9.88 -8.27 2.52
CA ALA A 75 -10.63 -7.74 3.66
C ALA A 75 -11.28 -6.39 3.34
N ARG A 76 -10.56 -5.51 2.64
CA ARG A 76 -11.09 -4.24 2.17
C ARG A 76 -12.18 -4.39 1.13
N HIS A 77 -12.05 -5.37 0.26
CA HIS A 77 -13.12 -5.71 -0.68
C HIS A 77 -14.35 -6.27 0.06
N LEU A 78 -14.20 -7.09 1.09
CA LEU A 78 -15.34 -7.61 1.84
C LEU A 78 -16.21 -6.50 2.45
N MET A 79 -15.62 -5.34 2.79
CA MET A 79 -16.40 -4.16 3.21
C MET A 79 -17.39 -3.66 2.15
N THR A 80 -17.18 -3.97 0.85
CA THR A 80 -18.15 -3.63 -0.20
C THR A 80 -19.39 -4.52 -0.16
N HIS A 81 -19.28 -5.71 0.41
CA HIS A 81 -20.41 -6.62 0.60
C HIS A 81 -21.13 -6.33 1.91
N THR A 82 -20.40 -6.07 2.99
CA THR A 82 -21.00 -5.77 4.30
C THR A 82 -21.53 -4.34 4.41
N GLY A 83 -21.06 -3.43 3.54
CA GLY A 83 -21.37 -2.00 3.63
C GLY A 83 -20.63 -1.28 4.76
N GLU A 84 -19.68 -1.95 5.43
CA GLU A 84 -18.93 -1.39 6.54
C GLU A 84 -18.11 -0.17 6.10
N LYS A 85 -18.23 0.92 6.87
CA LYS A 85 -17.57 2.20 6.62
C LYS A 85 -16.98 2.74 7.92
N PRO A 86 -15.84 2.19 8.39
CA PRO A 86 -15.28 2.53 9.70
C PRO A 86 -14.72 3.95 9.77
N HIS A 87 -14.54 4.63 8.64
CA HIS A 87 -13.95 5.96 8.59
C HIS A 87 -15.03 7.03 8.39
N GLN A 88 -15.52 7.59 9.50
CA GLN A 88 -16.51 8.66 9.50
C GLN A 88 -15.86 10.03 9.31
N CYS A 89 -16.54 10.90 8.56
CA CYS A 89 -16.23 12.31 8.50
C CYS A 89 -16.70 13.00 9.77
N ASN A 90 -15.90 13.90 10.31
CA ASN A 90 -16.24 14.69 11.50
C ASN A 90 -16.95 16.01 11.16
N GLN A 91 -17.11 16.33 9.87
CA GLN A 91 -17.73 17.58 9.39
C GLN A 91 -19.06 17.34 8.68
N CYS A 92 -19.43 16.07 8.42
CA CYS A 92 -20.72 15.68 7.86
C CYS A 92 -20.99 14.18 8.09
N ASP A 93 -22.20 13.70 7.76
CA ASP A 93 -22.61 12.31 8.02
C ASP A 93 -22.03 11.28 7.04
N LYS A 94 -21.04 11.65 6.23
CA LYS A 94 -20.43 10.74 5.25
C LYS A 94 -19.42 9.81 5.94
N ALA A 95 -19.48 8.53 5.60
CA ALA A 95 -18.53 7.51 6.03
C ALA A 95 -17.92 6.76 4.85
N PHE A 96 -16.69 6.27 5.02
CA PHE A 96 -15.88 5.63 3.98
C PHE A 96 -15.30 4.31 4.46
N SER A 97 -15.15 3.36 3.52
CA SER A 97 -14.50 2.08 3.75
C SER A 97 -12.97 2.17 3.79
N GLN A 98 -12.39 3.28 3.31
CA GLN A 98 -10.93 3.47 3.27
C GLN A 98 -10.52 4.83 3.81
N LYS A 99 -9.48 4.85 4.64
CA LYS A 99 -8.91 6.09 5.19
C LYS A 99 -8.50 7.09 4.12
N GLY A 100 -7.89 6.62 3.02
CA GLY A 100 -7.48 7.51 1.92
C GLY A 100 -8.65 8.24 1.27
N HIS A 101 -9.81 7.59 1.15
CA HIS A 101 -11.04 8.22 0.64
C HIS A 101 -11.58 9.26 1.62
N LEU A 102 -11.54 8.98 2.93
CA LEU A 102 -11.88 9.98 3.94
C LEU A 102 -10.93 11.18 3.86
N THR A 103 -9.61 10.96 3.76
CA THR A 103 -8.63 12.05 3.63
C THR A 103 -8.94 12.93 2.42
N MET A 104 -9.17 12.31 1.25
CA MET A 104 -9.54 13.05 0.03
C MET A 104 -10.87 13.79 0.19
N HIS A 105 -11.84 13.20 0.89
CA HIS A 105 -13.10 13.87 1.20
C HIS A 105 -12.91 15.08 2.12
N LEU A 106 -12.08 14.99 3.16
CA LEU A 106 -11.81 16.13 4.05
C LEU A 106 -11.20 17.33 3.31
N MET A 107 -10.51 17.08 2.20
CA MET A 107 -9.99 18.14 1.32
C MET A 107 -11.12 18.95 0.66
N THR A 108 -12.31 18.38 0.44
CA THR A 108 -13.46 19.11 -0.10
C THR A 108 -14.03 20.12 0.88
N HIS A 109 -13.91 19.87 2.18
CA HIS A 109 -14.33 20.82 3.22
C HIS A 109 -13.31 21.94 3.43
N THR A 110 -12.02 21.61 3.33
CA THR A 110 -10.94 22.59 3.53
C THR A 110 -10.58 23.38 2.26
N GLY A 111 -11.13 23.02 1.11
CA GLY A 111 -10.83 23.63 -0.19
C GLY A 111 -9.39 23.38 -0.69
N LYS A 112 -8.62 22.54 0.00
CA LYS A 112 -7.24 22.21 -0.40
C LYS A 112 -7.27 21.26 -1.60
N LYS A 113 -6.50 21.57 -2.66
CA LYS A 113 -6.29 20.63 -3.78
C LYS A 113 -5.11 19.70 -3.47
N PRO A 114 -5.24 18.37 -3.65
CA PRO A 114 -4.16 17.42 -3.33
C PRO A 114 -2.97 17.50 -4.29
N HIS A 115 -3.17 18.03 -5.49
CA HIS A 115 -2.13 18.21 -6.49
C HIS A 115 -2.21 19.62 -7.07
N GLN A 116 -1.16 20.41 -6.86
CA GLN A 116 -0.87 21.57 -7.69
C GLN A 116 -0.07 21.07 -8.88
N CYS A 117 -0.60 21.30 -10.09
CA CYS A 117 0.19 21.16 -11.30
C CYS A 117 1.09 22.38 -11.39
N ASN A 118 2.38 22.21 -11.10
CA ASN A 118 3.39 23.19 -11.49
C ASN A 118 3.86 22.77 -12.88
N GLN A 119 3.46 23.53 -13.91
CA GLN A 119 4.03 23.42 -15.25
C GLN A 119 5.43 24.03 -15.29
#